data_AF-A0A958FMP0-F1
#
_entry.id   AF-A0A958FMP0-F1
#
_cell.length_a   1.000
_cell.length_b   1.000
_cell.length_c   1.000
_cell.angle_alpha   90.00
_cell.angle_beta   90.00
_cell.angle_gamma   90.00
#
_symmetry.space_group_name_H-M   'P 1'
#
loop_
_entity.id
_entity.type
_entity.pdbx_description
1 polymer ?
#
loop_
_entity_poly.entity_id
_entity_poly.type
_entity_poly.pdbx_seq_one_letter_code
_entity_poly.pdbx_strand_id
1 'polypeptide(L)'
;LEKYRHLLGDAISDRDRKRFLDQVGQAGSDYRVNFYQNGFSGERHSLDIREVVDLLRLGKQYIDHSIATNKRDDDLYHAYNLIDLRDPDAVSIRRLYEMLEGQVAVLSAGYLSWEASVALLDSLRKSALYREDQSSYLLYPNRDLARFADKNRIPEKLIKDAGLAEGNSVLGNRNIFVKDAAGNWHFNRNLRNARLLKEA
;
A
#
# COMPACT_ATOMS: atom_id res chain seq x y z
N LEU A 1 2.75 -23.03 -6.59
CA LEU A 1 2.97 -22.71 -5.16
C LEU A 1 4.09 -23.53 -4.55
N GLU A 2 4.14 -24.86 -4.77
CA GLU A 2 5.16 -25.75 -4.18
C GLU A 2 6.62 -25.32 -4.41
N LYS A 3 6.94 -24.89 -5.65
CA LYS A 3 8.26 -24.38 -6.02
C LYS A 3 8.83 -23.35 -5.04
N TYR A 4 7.96 -22.52 -4.44
CA TYR A 4 8.34 -21.42 -3.56
C TYR A 4 8.21 -21.78 -2.08
N ARG A 5 7.83 -23.01 -1.71
CA ARG A 5 7.53 -23.40 -0.31
C ARG A 5 8.71 -23.13 0.62
N HIS A 6 9.95 -23.26 0.11
CA HIS A 6 11.17 -22.96 0.85
C HIS A 6 11.25 -21.50 1.35
N LEU A 7 10.53 -20.56 0.72
CA LEU A 7 10.49 -19.16 1.12
C LEU A 7 9.68 -18.90 2.39
N LEU A 8 8.90 -19.88 2.87
CA LEU A 8 8.08 -19.74 4.08
C LEU A 8 8.89 -19.83 5.37
N GLY A 9 10.18 -20.18 5.31
CA GLY A 9 11.05 -20.29 6.48
C GLY A 9 11.53 -18.94 7.04
N ASP A 10 11.53 -17.88 6.21
CA ASP A 10 12.12 -16.57 6.53
C ASP A 10 11.32 -15.43 5.89
N ALA A 11 11.76 -14.18 6.08
CA ALA A 11 11.22 -13.05 5.36
C ALA A 11 11.45 -13.18 3.84
N ILE A 12 10.37 -13.11 3.06
CA ILE A 12 10.44 -13.18 1.59
C ILE A 12 11.05 -11.88 1.05
N SER A 13 12.15 -11.99 0.30
CA SER A 13 12.82 -10.85 -0.33
C SER A 13 11.96 -10.20 -1.43
N ASP A 14 12.23 -8.94 -1.78
CA ASP A 14 11.48 -8.24 -2.83
C ASP A 14 11.63 -8.90 -4.21
N ARG A 15 12.80 -9.50 -4.49
CA ARG A 15 13.04 -10.27 -5.73
C ARG A 15 12.27 -11.58 -5.74
N ASP A 16 12.24 -12.29 -4.62
CA ASP A 16 11.44 -13.52 -4.49
C ASP A 16 9.94 -13.23 -4.57
N ARG A 17 9.49 -12.12 -3.97
CA ARG A 17 8.12 -11.64 -4.08
C ARG A 17 7.74 -11.36 -5.53
N LYS A 18 8.64 -10.76 -6.32
CA LYS A 18 8.45 -10.55 -7.77
C LYS A 18 8.32 -11.86 -8.51
N ARG A 19 9.27 -12.80 -8.32
CA ARG A 19 9.23 -14.12 -8.96
C ARG A 19 7.95 -14.89 -8.64
N PHE A 20 7.51 -14.84 -7.38
CA PHE A 20 6.26 -15.45 -6.95
C PHE A 20 5.05 -14.80 -7.63
N LEU A 21 4.97 -13.46 -7.60
CA LEU A 21 3.89 -12.67 -8.20
C LEU A 21 3.77 -12.94 -9.70
N ASP A 22 4.87 -12.90 -10.44
CA ASP A 22 4.89 -13.10 -11.89
C ASP A 22 4.35 -14.49 -12.24
N GLN A 23 4.82 -15.53 -11.54
CA GLN A 23 4.43 -16.90 -11.87
C GLN A 23 2.94 -17.16 -11.55
N VAL A 24 2.44 -16.69 -10.41
CA VAL A 24 1.02 -16.85 -10.05
C VAL A 24 0.14 -15.97 -10.93
N GLY A 25 0.58 -14.74 -11.21
CA GLY A 25 -0.10 -13.80 -12.10
C GLY A 25 -0.21 -14.32 -13.53
N GLN A 26 0.86 -14.92 -14.07
CA GLN A 26 0.85 -15.51 -15.41
C GLN A 26 -0.14 -16.67 -15.50
N ALA A 27 -0.16 -17.59 -14.53
CA ALA A 27 -1.11 -18.70 -14.52
C ALA A 27 -2.58 -18.22 -14.54
N GLY A 28 -2.90 -17.16 -13.79
CA GLY A 28 -4.22 -16.54 -13.83
C GLY A 28 -4.52 -15.83 -15.16
N SER A 29 -3.52 -15.21 -15.77
CA SER A 29 -3.65 -14.56 -17.08
C SER A 29 -3.87 -15.57 -18.20
N ASP A 30 -3.10 -16.66 -18.23
CA ASP A 30 -3.26 -17.75 -19.20
C ASP A 30 -4.67 -18.33 -19.16
N TYR A 31 -5.19 -18.59 -17.94
CA TYR A 31 -6.56 -19.05 -17.75
C TYR A 31 -7.59 -18.06 -18.32
N ARG A 32 -7.52 -16.78 -17.95
CA ARG A 32 -8.49 -15.76 -18.39
C ARG A 32 -8.41 -15.50 -19.90
N VAL A 33 -7.21 -15.42 -20.47
CA VAL A 33 -7.01 -15.19 -21.91
C VAL A 33 -7.60 -16.33 -22.72
N ASN A 34 -7.33 -17.58 -22.33
CA ASN A 34 -7.94 -18.74 -22.98
C ASN A 34 -9.47 -18.71 -22.90
N PHE A 35 -10.01 -18.40 -21.72
CA PHE A 35 -11.46 -18.27 -21.55
C PHE A 35 -12.07 -17.15 -22.43
N TYR A 36 -11.43 -15.99 -22.53
CA TYR A 36 -11.94 -14.88 -23.35
C TYR A 36 -11.94 -15.19 -24.85
N GLN A 37 -10.97 -15.99 -25.31
CA GLN A 37 -10.85 -16.34 -26.73
C GLN A 37 -11.74 -17.51 -27.12
N ASN A 38 -11.84 -18.53 -26.25
CA ASN A 38 -12.39 -19.83 -26.61
C ASN A 38 -13.63 -20.22 -25.80
N GLY A 39 -13.98 -19.47 -24.75
CA GLY A 39 -15.01 -19.86 -23.79
C GLY A 39 -14.63 -21.12 -23.01
N PHE A 40 -15.64 -21.79 -22.44
CA PHE A 40 -15.46 -23.12 -21.85
C PHE A 40 -15.60 -24.19 -22.93
N SER A 41 -14.67 -25.16 -22.96
CA SER A 41 -14.77 -26.33 -23.86
C SER A 41 -15.93 -27.27 -23.50
N GLY A 42 -16.40 -27.24 -22.23
CA GLY A 42 -17.38 -28.18 -21.69
C GLY A 42 -16.79 -29.51 -21.23
N GLU A 43 -15.53 -29.79 -21.59
CA GLU A 43 -14.78 -30.95 -21.11
C GLU A 43 -14.50 -30.85 -19.61
N ARG A 44 -14.50 -31.99 -18.93
CA ARG A 44 -14.25 -32.09 -17.50
C ARG A 44 -13.21 -33.17 -17.24
N HIS A 45 -12.29 -32.89 -16.33
CA HIS A 45 -11.31 -33.84 -15.84
C HIS A 45 -11.59 -34.16 -14.37
N SER A 46 -11.42 -35.43 -14.00
CA SER A 46 -11.45 -35.83 -12.60
C SER A 46 -10.16 -35.36 -11.92
N LEU A 47 -10.28 -34.79 -10.73
CA LEU A 47 -9.16 -34.36 -9.89
C LEU A 47 -9.18 -35.15 -8.58
N ASP A 48 -8.01 -35.47 -8.05
CA ASP A 48 -7.93 -36.07 -6.72
C ASP A 48 -8.24 -34.99 -5.67
N ILE A 49 -9.21 -35.28 -4.80
CA ILE A 49 -9.57 -34.38 -3.70
C ILE A 49 -8.38 -34.06 -2.80
N ARG A 50 -7.43 -34.99 -2.67
CA ARG A 50 -6.21 -34.80 -1.87
C ARG A 50 -5.34 -33.69 -2.45
N GLU A 51 -5.18 -33.64 -3.77
CA GLU A 51 -4.40 -32.58 -4.44
C GLU A 51 -5.02 -31.19 -4.21
N VAL A 52 -6.34 -31.10 -4.27
CA VAL A 52 -7.07 -29.84 -4.00
C VAL A 52 -6.88 -29.42 -2.53
N VAL A 53 -7.06 -30.35 -1.60
CA VAL A 53 -6.90 -30.06 -0.17
C VAL A 53 -5.46 -29.65 0.16
N ASP A 54 -4.46 -30.31 -0.42
CA ASP A 54 -3.05 -29.99 -0.19
C ASP A 54 -2.66 -28.63 -0.79
N LEU A 55 -3.21 -28.27 -1.95
CA LEU A 55 -3.08 -26.93 -2.52
C LEU A 55 -3.65 -25.87 -1.59
N LEU A 56 -4.86 -26.09 -1.04
CA LEU A 56 -5.50 -25.16 -0.11
C LEU A 56 -4.72 -25.04 1.21
N ARG A 57 -4.19 -26.15 1.74
CA ARG A 57 -3.33 -26.14 2.93
C ARG A 57 -2.06 -25.33 2.69
N LEU A 58 -1.41 -25.52 1.55
CA LEU A 58 -0.23 -24.73 1.19
C LEU A 58 -0.58 -23.25 1.01
N GLY A 59 -1.71 -22.94 0.35
CA GLY A 59 -2.22 -21.58 0.22
C GLY A 59 -2.42 -20.91 1.58
N LYS A 60 -3.01 -21.64 2.54
CA LYS A 60 -3.16 -21.17 3.93
C LYS A 60 -1.80 -20.87 4.57
N GLN A 61 -0.78 -21.71 4.38
CA GLN A 61 0.56 -21.44 4.94
C GLN A 61 1.17 -20.13 4.42
N TYR A 62 1.00 -19.81 3.14
CA TYR A 62 1.42 -18.50 2.60
C TYR A 62 0.62 -17.34 3.19
N ILE A 63 -0.68 -17.51 3.43
CA ILE A 63 -1.52 -16.50 4.08
C ILE A 63 -1.09 -16.29 5.53
N ASP A 64 -0.89 -17.36 6.28
CA ASP A 64 -0.42 -17.35 7.67
C ASP A 64 0.94 -16.63 7.79
N HIS A 65 1.89 -16.96 6.91
CA HIS A 65 3.18 -16.27 6.83
C HIS A 65 3.02 -14.78 6.48
N SER A 66 2.12 -14.46 5.55
CA SER A 66 1.83 -13.07 5.17
C SER A 66 1.21 -12.29 6.34
N ILE A 67 0.35 -12.90 7.15
CA ILE A 67 -0.21 -12.27 8.36
C ILE A 67 0.89 -12.03 9.38
N ALA A 68 1.73 -13.04 9.66
CA ALA A 68 2.84 -12.93 10.61
C ALA A 68 3.77 -11.74 10.28
N THR A 69 4.13 -11.60 9.01
CA THR A 69 4.99 -10.52 8.51
C THR A 69 4.28 -9.16 8.35
N ASN A 70 2.99 -9.07 8.69
CA ASN A 70 2.20 -7.83 8.69
C ASN A 70 1.93 -7.28 10.10
N LYS A 71 2.46 -7.93 11.14
CA LYS A 71 2.47 -7.38 12.50
C LYS A 71 3.41 -6.17 12.58
N ARG A 72 2.96 -5.11 13.25
CA ARG A 72 3.72 -3.89 13.55
C ARG A 72 4.46 -4.02 14.87
N ASP A 73 5.41 -3.12 15.09
CA ASP A 73 6.18 -3.04 16.34
C ASP A 73 5.33 -2.62 17.55
N ASP A 74 4.14 -2.05 17.32
CA ASP A 74 3.16 -1.67 18.34
C ASP A 74 2.05 -2.71 18.54
N ASP A 75 2.29 -3.95 18.14
CA ASP A 75 1.37 -5.10 18.22
C ASP A 75 0.06 -4.97 17.41
N LEU A 76 -0.14 -3.89 16.66
CA LEU A 76 -1.20 -3.79 15.66
C LEU A 76 -0.80 -4.50 14.36
N TYR A 77 -1.74 -4.65 13.44
CA TYR A 77 -1.51 -5.23 12.12
C TYR A 77 -1.73 -4.21 11.01
N HIS A 78 -0.92 -4.29 9.96
CA HIS A 78 -1.13 -3.48 8.76
C HIS A 78 -2.44 -3.87 8.06
N ALA A 79 -3.31 -2.88 7.82
CA ALA A 79 -4.55 -3.08 7.08
C ALA A 79 -4.30 -3.11 5.57
N TYR A 80 -3.66 -2.06 5.06
CA TYR A 80 -3.33 -1.91 3.65
C TYR A 80 -1.86 -1.56 3.49
N ASN A 81 -1.28 -2.09 2.42
CA ASN A 81 0.08 -1.80 2.00
C ASN A 81 0.07 -1.30 0.56
N LEU A 82 1.13 -0.59 0.19
CA LEU A 82 1.40 -0.25 -1.20
C LEU A 82 2.51 -1.13 -1.72
N ILE A 83 2.35 -1.60 -2.95
CA ILE A 83 3.44 -2.25 -3.69
C ILE A 83 4.08 -1.26 -4.64
N ASP A 84 5.39 -1.39 -4.85
CA ASP A 84 6.13 -0.65 -5.84
C ASP A 84 6.72 -1.60 -6.88
N LEU A 85 6.44 -1.32 -8.15
CA LEU A 85 6.79 -2.13 -9.31
C LEU A 85 7.71 -1.37 -10.29
N ARG A 86 8.35 -0.27 -9.84
CA ARG A 86 9.29 0.50 -10.68
C ARG A 86 10.54 -0.30 -11.04
N ASP A 87 10.97 -1.20 -10.17
CA ASP A 87 12.03 -2.16 -10.47
C ASP A 87 11.41 -3.38 -11.19
N PRO A 88 11.87 -3.74 -12.40
CA PRO A 88 11.34 -4.88 -13.14
C PRO A 88 11.58 -6.23 -12.45
N ASP A 89 12.58 -6.33 -11.57
CA ASP A 89 13.01 -7.57 -10.92
C ASP A 89 12.62 -7.64 -9.42
N ALA A 90 11.94 -6.64 -8.88
CA ALA A 90 11.60 -6.57 -7.46
C ALA A 90 10.20 -5.99 -7.18
N VAL A 91 9.56 -6.45 -6.10
CA VAL A 91 8.35 -5.84 -5.54
C VAL A 91 8.61 -5.44 -4.10
N SER A 92 8.81 -4.13 -3.87
CA SER A 92 8.93 -3.61 -2.51
C SER A 92 7.57 -3.28 -1.91
N ILE A 93 7.48 -3.36 -0.57
CA ILE A 93 6.27 -3.08 0.20
C ILE A 93 6.47 -1.80 1.00
N ARG A 94 5.60 -0.81 0.77
CA ARG A 94 5.51 0.39 1.61
C ARG A 94 4.31 0.27 2.55
N ARG A 95 4.60 0.32 3.85
CA ARG A 95 3.61 0.27 4.92
C ARG A 95 2.87 1.60 5.06
N LEU A 96 1.56 1.53 5.31
CA LEU A 96 0.73 2.69 5.64
C LEU A 96 0.58 2.83 7.16
N TYR A 97 0.00 3.96 7.56
CA TYR A 97 -0.40 4.22 8.96
C TYR A 97 -1.41 3.18 9.45
N GLU A 98 -1.56 3.07 10.77
CA GLU A 98 -2.51 2.15 11.40
C GLU A 98 -3.96 2.45 11.01
N MET A 99 -4.77 1.41 10.93
CA MET A 99 -6.19 1.53 10.59
C MET A 99 -7.00 0.49 11.37
N LEU A 100 -8.17 0.88 11.85
CA LEU A 100 -9.05 0.01 12.64
C LEU A 100 -9.46 -1.24 11.86
N GLU A 101 -9.71 -1.11 10.55
CA GLU A 101 -10.16 -2.19 9.69
C GLU A 101 -9.19 -3.39 9.69
N GLY A 102 -7.87 -3.14 9.69
CA GLY A 102 -6.88 -4.22 9.76
C GLY A 102 -6.94 -5.01 11.07
N GLN A 103 -7.31 -4.34 12.15
CA GLN A 103 -7.38 -4.95 13.49
C GLN A 103 -8.61 -5.84 13.57
N VAL A 104 -9.75 -5.35 13.07
CA VAL A 104 -10.98 -6.14 12.93
C VAL A 104 -10.75 -7.36 12.04
N ALA A 105 -10.07 -7.18 10.91
CA ALA A 105 -9.80 -8.25 9.96
C ALA A 105 -8.95 -9.37 10.58
N VAL A 106 -7.83 -9.04 11.25
CA VAL A 106 -6.94 -10.05 11.82
C VAL A 106 -7.56 -10.77 13.02
N LEU A 107 -8.34 -10.06 13.85
CA LEU A 107 -9.11 -10.66 14.96
C LEU A 107 -10.18 -11.64 14.44
N SER A 108 -10.74 -11.37 13.24
CA SER A 108 -11.76 -12.22 12.62
C SER A 108 -11.18 -13.36 11.78
N ALA A 109 -9.86 -13.36 11.52
CA ALA A 109 -9.22 -14.31 10.60
C ALA A 109 -9.06 -15.72 11.18
N GLY A 110 -9.24 -15.92 12.49
CA GLY A 110 -8.99 -17.19 13.17
C GLY A 110 -7.51 -17.60 13.20
N TYR A 111 -6.60 -16.65 12.93
CA TYR A 111 -5.15 -16.88 12.91
C TYR A 111 -4.51 -16.65 14.29
N LEU A 112 -4.99 -15.66 15.04
CA LEU A 112 -4.42 -15.28 16.33
C LEU A 112 -4.82 -16.26 17.44
N SER A 113 -3.89 -16.52 18.37
CA SER A 113 -4.24 -17.13 19.66
C SER A 113 -5.06 -16.15 20.50
N TRP A 114 -5.66 -16.64 21.59
CA TRP A 114 -6.41 -15.78 22.50
C TRP A 114 -5.48 -14.76 23.18
N GLU A 115 -4.26 -15.13 23.54
CA GLU A 115 -3.25 -14.23 24.12
C GLU A 115 -2.88 -13.12 23.15
N ALA A 116 -2.59 -13.47 21.89
CA ALA A 116 -2.25 -12.50 20.85
C ALA A 116 -3.42 -11.56 20.55
N SER A 117 -4.65 -12.06 20.62
CA SER A 117 -5.86 -11.24 20.44
C SER A 117 -6.04 -10.22 21.56
N VAL A 118 -5.80 -10.61 22.82
CA VAL A 118 -5.84 -9.69 23.98
C VAL A 118 -4.75 -8.63 23.86
N ALA A 119 -3.51 -9.03 23.54
CA ALA A 119 -2.40 -8.10 23.37
C ALA A 119 -2.66 -7.06 22.27
N LEU A 120 -3.29 -7.47 21.16
CA LEU A 120 -3.72 -6.57 20.09
C LEU A 120 -4.79 -5.59 20.59
N LEU A 121 -5.81 -6.06 21.31
CA LEU A 121 -6.87 -5.19 21.85
C LEU A 121 -6.34 -4.18 22.88
N ASP A 122 -5.40 -4.58 23.73
CA ASP A 122 -4.72 -3.70 24.67
C ASP A 122 -3.91 -2.61 23.95
N SER A 123 -3.25 -2.98 22.85
CA SER A 123 -2.46 -2.06 22.05
C SER A 123 -3.34 -1.12 21.23
N LEU A 124 -4.46 -1.62 20.70
CA LEU A 124 -5.48 -0.82 20.01
C LEU A 124 -6.07 0.25 20.94
N ARG A 125 -6.32 -0.10 22.21
CA ARG A 125 -6.80 0.85 23.21
C ARG A 125 -5.80 1.98 23.50
N LYS A 126 -4.49 1.72 23.34
CA LYS A 126 -3.40 2.69 23.57
C LYS A 126 -3.00 3.45 22.31
N SER A 127 -3.53 3.09 21.13
CA SER A 127 -3.09 3.65 19.85
C SER A 127 -3.72 5.01 19.55
N ALA A 128 -3.25 5.67 18.49
CA ALA A 128 -3.82 6.94 18.03
C ALA A 128 -5.23 6.78 17.42
N LEU A 129 -5.72 5.54 17.29
CA LEU A 129 -7.09 5.26 16.89
C LEU A 129 -8.08 5.48 18.03
N TYR A 130 -7.66 5.34 19.28
CA TYR A 130 -8.58 5.44 20.41
C TYR A 130 -8.99 6.89 20.68
N ARG A 131 -10.30 7.12 20.84
CA ARG A 131 -10.91 8.44 21.04
C ARG A 131 -11.43 8.60 22.47
N GLU A 132 -10.64 9.32 23.27
CA GLU A 132 -10.94 9.87 24.61
C GLU A 132 -12.43 10.08 24.90
N ASP A 133 -12.93 11.14 24.27
CA ASP A 133 -14.23 11.76 24.51
C ASP A 133 -15.43 10.82 24.29
N GLN A 134 -15.27 9.76 23.49
CA GLN A 134 -16.39 8.85 23.15
C GLN A 134 -16.12 7.38 23.33
N SER A 135 -15.00 7.04 23.97
CA SER A 135 -14.70 5.66 24.32
C SER A 135 -14.83 4.69 23.13
N SER A 136 -14.39 5.15 21.95
CA SER A 136 -14.50 4.43 20.69
C SER A 136 -13.26 4.64 19.82
N TYR A 137 -13.26 4.12 18.58
CA TYR A 137 -12.10 4.10 17.71
C TYR A 137 -12.35 4.85 16.39
N LEU A 138 -11.36 5.61 15.95
CA LEU A 138 -11.27 6.19 14.61
C LEU A 138 -10.90 5.09 13.59
N LEU A 139 -11.26 5.30 12.33
CA LEU A 139 -10.85 4.38 11.25
C LEU A 139 -9.34 4.45 10.99
N TYR A 140 -8.74 5.61 11.17
CA TYR A 140 -7.31 5.90 11.05
C TYR A 140 -6.96 7.12 11.91
N PRO A 141 -5.69 7.33 12.27
CA PRO A 141 -5.30 8.43 13.14
C PRO A 141 -5.75 9.78 12.60
N ASN A 142 -6.18 10.66 13.50
CA ASN A 142 -6.43 12.04 13.14
C ASN A 142 -5.11 12.70 12.72
N ARG A 143 -5.13 13.50 11.64
CA ARG A 143 -3.92 14.07 11.05
C ARG A 143 -3.94 15.59 11.15
N ASP A 144 -2.82 16.15 11.58
CA ASP A 144 -2.57 17.57 11.43
C ASP A 144 -2.32 17.90 9.96
N LEU A 145 -3.32 18.53 9.34
CA LEU A 145 -3.21 19.01 7.97
C LEU A 145 -2.65 20.43 7.97
N ALA A 146 -1.79 20.71 7.00
CA ALA A 146 -1.30 22.07 6.77
C ALA A 146 -2.48 23.06 6.65
N ARG A 147 -2.35 24.22 7.30
CA ARG A 147 -3.34 25.30 7.18
C ARG A 147 -3.29 25.87 5.77
N PHE A 148 -4.32 26.64 5.40
CA PHE A 148 -4.41 27.20 4.05
C PHE A 148 -3.20 28.04 3.66
N ALA A 149 -2.67 28.87 4.57
CA ALA A 149 -1.53 29.73 4.31
C ALA A 149 -0.19 28.95 4.21
N ASP A 150 -0.10 27.80 4.88
CA ASP A 150 1.08 26.94 4.86
C ASP A 150 1.06 25.96 3.67
N LYS A 151 -0.13 25.69 3.14
CA LYS A 151 -0.31 24.92 1.90
C LYS A 151 0.23 25.70 0.72
N ASN A 152 0.84 24.97 -0.22
CA ASN A 152 1.32 25.53 -1.48
C ASN A 152 2.38 26.64 -1.33
N ARG A 153 3.26 26.55 -0.32
CA ARG A 153 4.46 27.39 -0.22
C ARG A 153 5.67 26.59 -0.72
N ILE A 154 6.36 27.11 -1.72
CA ILE A 154 7.53 26.48 -2.30
C ILE A 154 8.78 27.04 -1.59
N PRO A 155 9.56 26.20 -0.90
CA PRO A 155 10.82 26.62 -0.30
C PRO A 155 11.76 27.20 -1.35
N GLU A 156 12.37 28.35 -1.05
CA GLU A 156 13.30 29.04 -1.96
C GLU A 156 14.47 28.14 -2.39
N LYS A 157 14.92 27.26 -1.48
CA LYS A 157 15.94 26.26 -1.79
C LYS A 157 15.53 25.37 -2.97
N LEU A 158 14.28 24.92 -3.05
CA LEU A 158 13.82 24.07 -4.15
C LEU A 158 13.79 24.82 -5.49
N ILE A 159 13.47 26.12 -5.47
CA ILE A 159 13.51 26.97 -6.66
C ILE A 159 14.96 27.08 -7.16
N LYS A 160 15.91 27.32 -6.25
CA LYS A 160 17.35 27.39 -6.57
C LYS A 160 17.91 26.06 -7.06
N ASP A 161 17.60 24.96 -6.37
CA ASP A 161 18.05 23.61 -6.73
C ASP A 161 17.49 23.14 -8.08
N ALA A 162 16.31 23.64 -8.48
CA ALA A 162 15.72 23.41 -9.80
C ALA A 162 16.34 24.26 -10.92
N GLY A 163 17.33 25.12 -10.62
CA GLY A 163 17.95 26.02 -11.60
C GLY A 163 17.04 27.15 -12.07
N LEU A 164 15.95 27.42 -11.33
CA LEU A 164 15.02 28.50 -11.64
C LEU A 164 15.52 29.78 -10.97
N ALA A 165 16.16 30.67 -11.74
CA ALA A 165 16.54 32.00 -11.28
C ALA A 165 15.45 33.04 -11.57
N GLU A 166 15.49 34.17 -10.85
CA GLU A 166 14.65 35.32 -11.20
C GLU A 166 14.94 35.77 -12.64
N GLY A 167 13.87 35.98 -13.44
CA GLY A 167 13.97 36.25 -14.87
C GLY A 167 13.86 35.00 -15.77
N ASN A 168 13.87 33.79 -15.21
CA ASN A 168 13.55 32.57 -15.96
C ASN A 168 12.10 32.63 -16.48
N SER A 169 11.88 32.28 -17.75
CA SER A 169 10.56 32.34 -18.40
C SER A 169 9.51 31.45 -17.73
N VAL A 170 9.93 30.32 -17.16
CA VAL A 170 9.05 29.42 -16.39
C VAL A 170 8.70 30.05 -15.05
N LEU A 171 9.68 30.61 -14.32
CA LEU A 171 9.41 31.29 -13.04
C LEU A 171 8.57 32.56 -13.22
N GLY A 172 8.68 33.22 -14.39
CA GLY A 172 7.84 34.34 -14.81
C GLY A 172 6.45 33.95 -15.33
N ASN A 173 6.20 32.66 -15.59
CA ASN A 173 4.90 32.18 -16.06
C ASN A 173 3.89 32.20 -14.91
N ARG A 174 3.03 33.23 -14.88
CA ARG A 174 2.00 33.40 -13.85
C ARG A 174 0.94 32.32 -13.84
N ASN A 175 0.82 31.51 -14.89
CA ASN A 175 -0.05 30.33 -14.92
C ASN A 175 0.55 29.15 -14.13
N ILE A 176 1.85 29.19 -13.84
CA ILE A 176 2.57 28.16 -13.08
C ILE A 176 2.96 28.66 -11.70
N PHE A 177 3.66 29.80 -11.61
CA PHE A 177 4.17 30.33 -10.35
C PHE A 177 3.65 31.73 -10.04
N VAL A 178 3.45 32.01 -8.76
CA VAL A 178 3.09 33.33 -8.25
C VAL A 178 3.96 33.63 -7.04
N LYS A 179 4.55 34.83 -7.01
CA LYS A 179 5.26 35.36 -5.83
C LYS A 179 4.28 36.18 -4.98
N ASP A 180 4.19 35.90 -3.69
CA ASP A 180 3.37 36.69 -2.77
C ASP A 180 4.06 38.02 -2.40
N ALA A 181 3.35 38.88 -1.66
CA ALA A 181 3.87 40.17 -1.20
C ALA A 181 5.02 40.04 -0.17
N ALA A 182 5.17 38.87 0.45
CA ALA A 182 6.26 38.56 1.39
C ALA A 182 7.47 37.90 0.68
N GLY A 183 7.43 37.75 -0.64
CA GLY A 183 8.49 37.18 -1.45
C GLY A 183 8.50 35.66 -1.56
N ASN A 184 7.49 34.95 -1.04
CA ASN A 184 7.39 33.50 -1.15
C ASN A 184 6.83 33.07 -2.50
N TRP A 185 7.26 31.90 -2.97
CA TRP A 185 6.76 31.30 -4.20
C TRP A 185 5.63 30.32 -3.92
N HIS A 186 4.63 30.32 -4.81
CA HIS A 186 3.47 29.44 -4.79
C HIS A 186 3.21 28.90 -6.19
N PHE A 187 2.65 27.69 -6.31
CA PHE A 187 2.01 27.30 -7.57
C PHE A 187 0.74 28.13 -7.78
N ASN A 188 0.38 28.39 -9.03
CA ASN A 188 -0.87 29.06 -9.37
C ASN A 188 -2.06 28.29 -8.79
N ARG A 189 -3.03 29.00 -8.21
CA ARG A 189 -4.23 28.43 -7.57
C ARG A 189 -5.06 27.48 -8.45
N ASN A 190 -4.94 27.59 -9.77
CA ASN A 190 -5.65 26.75 -10.72
C ASN A 190 -5.02 25.35 -10.86
N LEU A 191 -3.77 25.18 -10.41
CA LEU A 191 -3.05 23.90 -10.43
C LEU A 191 -3.46 23.04 -9.23
N ARG A 192 -4.30 22.04 -9.50
CA ARG A 192 -4.81 21.11 -8.47
C ARG A 192 -4.01 19.82 -8.36
N ASN A 193 -3.23 19.50 -9.39
CA ASN A 193 -2.42 18.29 -9.47
C ASN A 193 -1.33 18.44 -10.55
N ALA A 194 -0.44 17.45 -10.62
CA ALA A 194 0.70 17.44 -11.54
C ALA A 194 0.29 17.39 -13.03
N ARG A 195 -0.90 16.90 -13.38
CA ARG A 195 -1.37 16.89 -14.77
C ARG A 195 -1.56 18.31 -15.29
N LEU A 196 -2.25 19.15 -14.52
CA LEU A 196 -2.49 20.55 -14.89
C LEU A 196 -1.19 21.35 -14.97
N LEU A 197 -0.17 20.99 -14.18
CA LEU A 197 1.16 21.60 -14.28
C LEU A 197 1.88 21.23 -15.58
N LYS A 198 1.72 20.00 -16.08
CA LYS A 198 2.33 19.56 -17.35
C LYS A 198 1.66 20.18 -18.57
N GLU A 199 0.40 20.58 -18.44
CA GLU A 199 -0.40 21.20 -19.51
C GLU A 199 -0.16 22.73 -19.63
N ALA A 200 0.46 23.35 -18.63
CA ALA A 200 0.69 24.79 -18.51
C ALA A 200 2.09 25.23 -18.98
#